data_AF-A0A2J8KYS3-F1
#
_entry.id   AF-A0A2J8KYS3-F1
#
_cell.length_a   1.000
_cell.length_b   1.000
_cell.length_c   1.000
_cell.angle_alpha   90.00
_cell.angle_beta   90.00
_cell.angle_gamma   90.00
#
_symmetry.space_group_name_H-M   'P 1'
#
loop_
_entity.id
_entity.type
_entity.pdbx_description
1 polymer ?
#
loop_
_entity_poly.entity_id
_entity_poly.type
_entity_poly.pdbx_seq_one_letter_code
_entity_poly.pdbx_strand_id
1 'polypeptide(L)'
;FIHCTDDSPDPCIEYELVLRKWCELIPGAEFRCFVKENKLIGISQRDYTQYYDHISKQKEEICRCIQDFFKKHIQYKFLDEDFVFDIYRDSRGKVWLIDFNPFGEVTDSLLFTWEELVSENNLNGDFSEVDAQEQKRNQQEDD
;
A
#
# COMPACT_ATOMS: atom_id res chain seq x y z
N PHE A 1 21.39 -12.26 30.97
CA PHE A 1 21.08 -13.22 29.89
C PHE A 1 20.77 -14.59 30.48
N ILE A 2 19.71 -14.70 31.29
CA ILE A 2 19.31 -15.95 31.94
C ILE A 2 17.82 -16.08 31.65
N HIS A 3 17.45 -17.14 30.93
CA HIS A 3 16.10 -17.48 30.44
C HIS A 3 15.66 -16.86 29.10
N CYS A 4 16.34 -17.25 28.03
CA CYS A 4 15.64 -17.55 26.77
C CYS A 4 15.78 -19.05 26.51
N THR A 5 14.93 -19.84 27.16
CA THR A 5 14.70 -21.25 26.78
C THR A 5 13.48 -21.25 25.88
N ASP A 6 13.71 -21.05 24.58
CA ASP A 6 12.72 -21.34 23.56
C ASP A 6 12.75 -22.85 23.29
N ASP A 7 12.19 -23.62 24.24
CA ASP A 7 11.98 -25.06 24.11
C ASP A 7 10.60 -25.37 23.49
N SER A 8 9.95 -24.36 22.87
CA SER A 8 8.73 -24.60 22.13
C SER A 8 9.10 -25.28 20.80
N PRO A 9 8.48 -26.43 20.45
CA PRO A 9 8.73 -27.01 19.13
C PRO A 9 8.30 -25.98 18.09
N ASP A 10 9.16 -25.76 17.09
CA ASP A 10 8.83 -24.90 15.96
C ASP A 10 7.42 -25.24 15.46
N PRO A 11 6.56 -24.24 15.21
CA PRO A 11 5.23 -24.50 14.69
C PRO A 11 5.34 -25.34 13.42
N CYS A 12 4.47 -26.33 13.28
CA CYS A 12 4.43 -27.14 12.07
C CYS A 12 3.91 -26.28 10.92
N ILE A 13 4.82 -25.75 10.09
CA ILE A 13 4.50 -24.93 8.92
C ILE A 13 4.29 -25.88 7.74
N GLU A 14 3.07 -25.91 7.21
CA GLU A 14 2.78 -26.55 5.93
C GLU A 14 3.16 -25.57 4.80
N TYR A 15 4.03 -26.01 3.89
CA TYR A 15 4.43 -25.21 2.74
C TYR A 15 3.46 -25.37 1.58
N GLU A 16 3.13 -24.25 0.93
CA GLU A 16 2.27 -24.22 -0.25
C GLU A 16 3.07 -23.77 -1.49
N LEU A 17 2.77 -24.37 -2.65
CA LEU A 17 3.27 -23.91 -3.95
C LEU A 17 2.16 -23.13 -4.66
N VAL A 18 2.30 -21.80 -4.69
CA VAL A 18 1.35 -20.91 -5.38
C VAL A 18 1.85 -20.62 -6.79
N LEU A 19 1.11 -21.09 -7.81
CA LEU A 19 1.39 -20.80 -9.21
C LEU A 19 0.46 -19.69 -9.72
N ARG A 20 1.03 -18.54 -10.05
CA ARG A 20 0.30 -17.43 -10.68
C ARG A 20 0.55 -17.43 -12.18
N LYS A 21 -0.46 -17.05 -12.96
CA LYS A 21 -0.30 -16.88 -14.41
C LYS A 21 0.72 -15.76 -14.67
N TRP A 22 1.69 -16.03 -15.54
CA TRP A 22 2.62 -15.00 -16.01
C TRP A 22 1.90 -13.89 -16.77
N CYS A 23 2.22 -12.65 -16.44
CA CYS A 23 1.67 -11.44 -17.07
C CYS A 23 2.83 -10.46 -17.30
N GLU A 24 2.86 -9.81 -18.47
CA GLU A 24 3.81 -8.72 -18.74
C GLU A 24 3.28 -7.43 -18.10
N LEU A 25 3.61 -7.23 -16.82
CA LEU A 25 3.32 -5.99 -16.12
C LEU A 25 4.35 -4.91 -16.49
N ILE A 26 3.86 -3.70 -16.74
CA ILE A 26 4.72 -2.54 -16.99
C ILE A 26 5.27 -2.06 -15.63
N PRO A 27 6.60 -2.01 -15.41
CA PRO A 27 7.16 -1.70 -14.09
C PRO A 27 6.72 -0.33 -13.53
N GLY A 28 6.62 0.69 -14.39
CA GLY A 28 6.16 2.04 -14.01
C GLY A 28 4.65 2.15 -13.66
N ALA A 29 3.95 1.02 -13.57
CA ALA A 29 2.55 0.93 -13.16
C ALA A 29 2.37 0.13 -11.86
N GLU A 30 3.47 -0.28 -11.22
CA GLU A 30 3.46 -0.97 -9.93
C GLU A 30 3.78 -0.02 -8.78
N PHE A 31 3.03 -0.17 -7.68
CA PHE A 31 3.17 0.66 -6.50
C PHE A 31 3.13 -0.18 -5.23
N ARG A 32 3.92 0.22 -4.23
CA ARG A 32 3.91 -0.32 -2.88
C ARG A 32 3.19 0.63 -1.94
N CYS A 33 2.25 0.09 -1.18
CA CYS A 33 1.36 0.83 -0.31
C CYS A 33 1.58 0.40 1.14
N PHE A 34 1.72 1.35 2.05
CA PHE A 34 2.02 1.13 3.46
C PHE A 34 0.80 1.45 4.30
N VAL A 35 0.35 0.49 5.10
CA VAL A 35 -0.82 0.60 5.96
C VAL A 35 -0.38 0.46 7.41
N LYS A 36 -0.82 1.39 8.25
CA LYS A 36 -0.61 1.37 9.69
C LYS A 36 -1.89 1.83 10.38
N GLU A 37 -2.31 1.13 11.43
CA GLU A 37 -3.56 1.37 12.17
C GLU A 37 -4.78 1.46 11.22
N ASN A 38 -4.84 0.56 10.22
CA ASN A 38 -5.85 0.56 9.15
C ASN A 38 -5.90 1.87 8.33
N LYS A 39 -4.83 2.67 8.30
CA LYS A 39 -4.72 3.88 7.47
C LYS A 39 -3.63 3.71 6.42
N LEU A 40 -3.92 4.11 5.17
CA LEU A 40 -2.91 4.19 4.12
C LEU A 40 -2.00 5.40 4.39
N ILE A 41 -0.76 5.14 4.82
CA ILE A 41 0.19 6.18 5.24
C ILE A 41 1.25 6.51 4.18
N GLY A 42 1.42 5.66 3.16
CA GLY A 42 2.42 5.88 2.13
C GLY A 42 2.15 5.11 0.84
N ILE A 43 2.54 5.70 -0.28
CA ILE A 43 2.53 5.08 -1.61
C ILE A 43 3.88 5.37 -2.26
N SER A 44 4.57 4.31 -2.68
CA SER A 44 5.86 4.38 -3.38
C SER A 44 5.75 3.73 -4.76
N GLN A 45 6.48 4.25 -5.76
CA GLN A 45 6.68 3.52 -7.01
C GLN A 45 7.52 2.27 -6.74
N ARG A 46 7.14 1.13 -7.33
CA ARG A 46 7.81 -0.14 -7.04
C ARG A 46 9.19 -0.27 -7.70
N ASP A 47 9.34 0.29 -8.90
CA ASP A 47 10.62 0.48 -9.59
C ASP A 47 11.12 1.91 -9.38
N TYR A 48 11.80 2.13 -8.25
CA TYR A 48 12.29 3.44 -7.87
C TYR A 48 13.59 3.86 -8.57
N THR A 49 14.19 2.97 -9.35
CA THR A 49 15.46 3.22 -10.05
C THR A 49 15.27 3.97 -11.36
N GLN A 50 14.04 4.01 -11.87
CA GLN A 50 13.67 4.66 -13.12
C GLN A 50 12.76 5.86 -12.87
N TYR A 51 12.84 6.83 -13.78
CA TYR A 51 11.92 7.96 -13.81
C TYR A 51 10.84 7.72 -14.87
N TYR A 52 9.60 7.80 -14.44
CA TYR A 52 8.43 7.68 -15.31
C TYR A 52 7.63 8.99 -15.31
N ASP A 53 7.72 9.74 -16.40
CA ASP A 53 7.08 11.05 -16.57
C ASP A 53 5.56 11.01 -16.31
N HIS A 54 4.88 9.90 -16.66
CA HIS A 54 3.45 9.76 -16.43
C HIS A 54 3.07 9.70 -14.94
N ILE A 55 3.95 9.16 -14.07
CA ILE A 55 3.69 9.10 -12.62
C ILE A 55 3.63 10.52 -12.05
N SER A 56 4.55 11.38 -12.47
CA SER A 56 4.53 12.78 -12.04
C SER A 56 3.32 13.54 -12.58
N LYS A 57 2.88 13.25 -13.82
CA LYS A 57 1.75 13.93 -14.46
C LYS A 57 0.38 13.46 -13.97
N GLN A 58 0.28 12.23 -13.47
CA GLN A 58 -0.97 11.59 -13.05
C GLN A 58 -0.99 11.28 -11.55
N LYS A 59 -0.11 11.93 -10.76
CA LYS A 59 0.09 11.64 -9.34
C LYS A 59 -1.22 11.61 -8.57
N GLU A 60 -2.05 12.64 -8.74
CA GLU A 60 -3.32 12.79 -8.03
C GLU A 60 -4.29 11.66 -8.38
N GLU A 61 -4.39 11.31 -9.66
CA GLU A 61 -5.27 10.24 -10.13
C GLU A 61 -4.80 8.86 -9.66
N ILE A 62 -3.48 8.61 -9.67
CA ILE A 62 -2.87 7.38 -9.16
C ILE A 62 -3.20 7.23 -7.66
N CYS A 63 -2.92 8.26 -6.87
CA CYS A 63 -3.22 8.27 -5.43
C CYS A 63 -4.70 7.99 -5.17
N ARG A 64 -5.61 8.69 -5.86
CA ARG A 64 -7.05 8.49 -5.70
C ARG A 64 -7.47 7.06 -6.02
N CYS A 65 -7.03 6.49 -7.16
CA CYS A 65 -7.35 5.10 -7.52
C CYS A 65 -6.88 4.10 -6.46
N ILE A 66 -5.68 4.29 -5.89
CA ILE A 66 -5.14 3.42 -4.86
C ILE A 66 -5.92 3.56 -3.55
N GLN A 67 -6.25 4.78 -3.15
CA GLN A 67 -7.06 5.04 -1.95
C GLN A 67 -8.46 4.45 -2.06
N ASP A 68 -9.15 4.66 -3.19
CA ASP A 68 -10.47 4.10 -3.44
C ASP A 68 -10.43 2.57 -3.39
N PHE A 69 -9.39 1.98 -4.01
CA PHE A 69 -9.18 0.54 -3.96
C PHE A 69 -8.98 0.05 -2.52
N PHE A 70 -8.11 0.71 -1.75
CA PHE A 70 -7.84 0.39 -0.35
C PHE A 70 -9.11 0.46 0.50
N LYS A 71 -9.79 1.63 0.52
CA LYS A 71 -11.03 1.86 1.29
C LYS A 71 -12.11 0.83 0.93
N LYS A 72 -12.28 0.52 -0.36
CA LYS A 72 -13.34 -0.36 -0.83
C LYS A 72 -13.04 -1.84 -0.61
N HIS A 73 -11.80 -2.27 -0.80
CA HIS A 73 -11.47 -3.70 -0.92
C HIS A 73 -10.63 -4.26 0.23
N ILE A 74 -9.88 -3.44 0.95
CA ILE A 74 -8.88 -3.91 1.93
C ILE A 74 -9.14 -3.38 3.34
N GLN A 75 -9.39 -2.08 3.48
CA GLN A 75 -9.51 -1.42 4.78
C GLN A 75 -10.59 -2.08 5.65
N TYR A 76 -10.23 -2.47 6.88
CA TYR A 76 -11.09 -3.19 7.82
C TYR A 76 -11.61 -4.57 7.33
N LYS A 77 -11.01 -5.13 6.27
CA LYS A 77 -11.33 -6.47 5.72
C LYS A 77 -10.15 -7.43 5.78
N PHE A 78 -8.93 -6.91 5.88
CA PHE A 78 -7.74 -7.69 6.16
C PHE A 78 -7.59 -7.91 7.68
N LEU A 79 -6.94 -9.01 8.08
CA LEU A 79 -6.87 -9.42 9.49
C LEU A 79 -5.98 -8.51 10.33
N ASP A 80 -4.87 -8.07 9.75
CA ASP A 80 -3.91 -7.19 10.43
C ASP A 80 -4.22 -5.72 10.15
N GLU A 81 -3.91 -4.85 11.11
CA GLU A 81 -4.08 -3.40 10.97
C GLU A 81 -2.85 -2.71 10.34
N ASP A 82 -1.70 -3.40 10.41
CA ASP A 82 -0.39 -2.94 9.94
C ASP A 82 0.15 -3.92 8.90
N PHE A 83 0.24 -3.49 7.64
CA PHE A 83 0.75 -4.34 6.56
C PHE A 83 1.22 -3.49 5.38
N VAL A 84 1.94 -4.13 4.47
CA VAL A 84 2.32 -3.57 3.18
C VAL A 84 1.59 -4.35 2.09
N PHE A 85 1.11 -3.66 1.07
CA PHE A 85 0.54 -4.33 -0.09
C PHE A 85 1.05 -3.72 -1.39
N ASP A 86 1.27 -4.58 -2.38
CA ASP A 86 1.71 -4.20 -3.71
C ASP A 86 0.53 -4.23 -4.67
N ILE A 87 0.43 -3.22 -5.54
CA ILE A 87 -0.62 -3.12 -6.56
C ILE A 87 -0.05 -2.84 -7.94
N TYR A 88 -0.81 -3.24 -8.95
CA TYR A 88 -0.62 -2.83 -10.34
C TYR A 88 -1.83 -2.00 -10.79
N ARG A 89 -1.58 -0.82 -11.40
CA ARG A 89 -2.61 0.04 -11.98
C ARG A 89 -2.45 0.11 -13.49
N ASP A 90 -3.43 -0.39 -14.25
CA ASP A 90 -3.38 -0.28 -15.70
C ASP A 90 -3.65 1.15 -16.21
N SER A 91 -3.43 1.38 -17.51
CA SER A 91 -3.65 2.69 -18.14
C SER A 91 -5.11 3.16 -18.16
N ARG A 92 -6.06 2.28 -17.81
CA ARG A 92 -7.49 2.59 -17.69
C ARG A 92 -7.90 2.87 -16.24
N GLY A 93 -6.95 2.86 -15.31
CA GLY A 93 -7.17 3.10 -13.89
C GLY A 93 -7.65 1.87 -13.11
N LYS A 94 -7.66 0.69 -13.72
CA LYS A 94 -8.00 -0.54 -12.98
C LYS A 94 -6.84 -0.95 -12.09
N VAL A 95 -7.13 -1.14 -10.81
CA VAL A 95 -6.17 -1.57 -9.79
C VAL A 95 -6.30 -3.08 -9.55
N TRP A 96 -5.15 -3.75 -9.45
CA TRP A 96 -5.02 -5.16 -9.13
C TRP A 96 -4.10 -5.31 -7.91
N LEU A 97 -4.53 -6.07 -6.91
CA LEU A 97 -3.67 -6.48 -5.82
C LEU A 97 -2.66 -7.51 -6.32
N ILE A 98 -1.39 -7.28 -6.05
CA ILE A 98 -0.27 -8.16 -6.42
C ILE A 98 0.16 -8.98 -5.21
N ASP A 99 0.43 -8.35 -4.07
CA ASP A 99 0.92 -9.09 -2.91
C ASP A 99 0.65 -8.39 -1.58
N PHE A 100 0.72 -9.15 -0.49
CA PHE A 100 0.77 -8.63 0.88
C PHE A 100 2.11 -8.98 1.50
N ASN A 101 2.66 -8.07 2.29
CA ASN A 101 3.92 -8.23 3.00
C ASN A 101 3.79 -7.72 4.45
N PRO A 102 4.59 -8.25 5.39
CA PRO A 102 4.63 -7.75 6.75
C PRO A 102 5.03 -6.27 6.80
N PHE A 103 4.48 -5.52 7.77
CA PHE A 103 4.91 -4.16 8.07
C PHE A 103 6.17 -4.18 8.95
N GLY A 104 7.31 -3.80 8.39
CA GLY A 104 8.58 -3.68 9.11
C GLY A 104 9.80 -3.97 8.22
N GLU A 105 10.99 -3.86 8.79
CA GLU A 105 12.29 -3.92 8.08
C GLU A 105 12.54 -5.16 7.23
N VAL A 106 11.78 -6.24 7.44
CA VAL A 106 11.79 -7.43 6.56
C VAL A 106 11.30 -7.13 5.14
N THR A 107 10.55 -6.04 4.97
CA THR A 107 9.99 -5.58 3.70
C THR A 107 10.76 -4.33 3.25
N ASP A 108 11.16 -4.27 1.97
CA ASP A 108 11.83 -3.10 1.40
C ASP A 108 10.90 -1.86 1.41
N SER A 109 11.36 -0.76 2.00
CA SER A 109 10.64 0.51 2.13
C SER A 109 10.73 1.41 0.89
N LEU A 110 11.57 1.05 -0.09
CA LEU A 110 11.71 1.72 -1.38
C LEU A 110 12.04 3.22 -1.25
N LEU A 111 11.14 4.11 -1.69
CA LEU A 111 11.31 5.56 -1.58
C LEU A 111 11.13 6.10 -0.15
N PHE A 112 10.81 5.22 0.80
CA PHE A 112 10.71 5.58 2.20
C PHE A 112 11.83 4.97 3.05
N THR A 113 12.06 5.49 4.25
CA THR A 113 12.72 4.80 5.36
C THR A 113 11.69 4.19 6.31
N TRP A 114 12.10 3.22 7.12
CA TRP A 114 11.19 2.64 8.12
C TRP A 114 10.93 3.59 9.29
N GLU A 115 11.90 4.43 9.64
CA GLU A 115 11.76 5.42 10.70
C GLU A 115 10.67 6.44 10.39
N GLU A 116 10.58 6.91 9.14
CA GLU A 116 9.48 7.80 8.77
C GLU A 116 8.14 7.07 8.84
N LEU A 117 8.01 5.87 8.24
CA LEU A 117 6.76 5.10 8.22
C LEU A 117 6.23 4.76 9.63
N VAL A 118 7.13 4.60 10.60
CA VAL A 118 6.77 4.30 11.99
C VAL A 118 6.42 5.56 12.79
N SER A 119 6.91 6.74 12.40
CA SER A 119 6.72 7.98 13.16
C SER A 119 5.24 8.39 13.30
N GLU A 120 4.85 8.89 14.49
CA GLU A 120 3.47 9.30 14.79
C GLU A 120 2.94 10.42 13.88
N ASN A 121 3.84 11.20 13.26
CA ASN A 121 3.46 12.28 12.35
C ASN A 121 2.71 11.79 11.11
N ASN A 122 2.94 10.55 10.67
CA ASN A 122 2.31 9.98 9.47
C ASN A 122 0.85 9.54 9.69
N LEU A 123 0.38 9.45 10.94
CA LEU A 123 -1.02 9.15 11.25
C LEU A 123 -1.96 10.34 10.96
N ASN A 124 -1.38 11.52 10.73
CA ASN A 124 -2.05 12.79 10.45
C ASN A 124 -1.90 13.24 8.98
N GLY A 125 -1.32 12.41 8.11
CA GLY A 125 -1.03 12.76 6.72
C GLY A 125 -2.28 12.92 5.84
N ASP A 126 -2.66 14.19 5.63
CA ASP A 126 -3.27 14.91 4.49
C ASP A 126 -4.06 14.22 3.36
N PHE A 127 -4.46 12.96 3.48
CA PHE A 127 -5.38 12.34 2.52
C PHE A 127 -6.85 12.69 2.78
N SER A 128 -7.14 13.32 3.92
CA SER A 128 -8.46 13.88 4.25
C SER A 128 -8.81 15.13 3.44
N GLU A 129 -7.84 15.86 2.88
CA GLU A 129 -8.14 17.04 2.06
C GLU A 129 -8.82 16.67 0.73
N VAL A 130 -8.48 15.52 0.16
CA VAL A 130 -9.10 15.01 -1.07
C VAL A 130 -10.57 14.67 -0.82
N ASP A 131 -10.87 14.02 0.31
CA ASP A 131 -12.24 13.73 0.74
C ASP A 131 -13.04 15.02 1.01
N ALA A 132 -12.40 16.06 1.58
CA ALA A 132 -13.04 17.35 1.87
C ALA A 132 -13.33 18.20 0.61
N GLN A 133 -12.51 18.07 -0.44
CA GLN A 133 -12.74 18.74 -1.72
C GLN A 133 -13.83 18.05 -2.55
N GLU A 134 -13.94 16.72 -2.48
CA GLU A 134 -14.94 15.94 -3.21
C GLU A 134 -16.35 16.12 -2.62
N GLN A 135 -16.48 16.26 -1.30
CA GLN A 135 -17.75 16.62 -0.65
C GLN A 135 -18.23 18.03 -1.04
N LYS A 136 -17.32 19.01 -1.12
CA LYS A 136 -17.65 20.38 -1.55
C LYS A 136 -18.07 20.44 -3.02
N ARG A 137 -17.45 19.65 -3.89
CA ARG A 137 -17.79 19.58 -5.31
C ARG A 137 -19.18 18.97 -5.54
N ASN A 138 -19.51 17.90 -4.81
CA ASN A 138 -20.83 17.27 -4.90
C ASN A 138 -21.96 18.14 -4.30
N GLN A 139 -21.65 19.04 -3.36
CA GLN A 139 -22.63 20.01 -2.83
C GLN A 139 -22.95 21.15 -3.80
N GLN A 140 -22.13 21.37 -4.83
CA GLN A 140 -22.24 22.53 -5.73
C GLN A 140 -22.88 22.18 -7.08
N GLU A 141 -23.13 20.89 -7.35
CA GLU A 141 -23.86 20.41 -8.53
C GLU A 141 -25.36 20.18 -8.26
N ASP A 142 -25.81 20.33 -7.00
CA ASP A 142 -27.20 20.16 -6.57
C ASP A 142 -27.95 21.48 -6.26
N ASP A 143 -27.35 22.65 -6.52
CA ASP A 143 -27.95 24.00 -6.39
C ASP A 143 -28.11 24.73 -7.74
#